data_AF-A0A924B543-F1
#
_entry.id   AF-A0A924B543-F1
#
_cell.length_a   1.000
_cell.length_b   1.000
_cell.length_c   1.000
_cell.angle_alpha   90.00
_cell.angle_beta   90.00
_cell.angle_gamma   90.00
#
_symmetry.space_group_name_H-M   'P 1'
#
loop_
_entity.id
_entity.type
_entity.pdbx_description
1 polymer ?
#
loop_
_entity_poly.entity_id
_entity_poly.type
_entity_poly.pdbx_seq_one_letter_code
_entity_poly.pdbx_strand_id
1 'polypeptide(L)'
;MLKFDEMWKQLPASGSGQWQSQSQNGQSQSQVQGVRDHYQSYAQWLARQPEDTMRKRREEAEMIFRRVGITFAVYGAKDEDGAGTERLIPFDLIPRIIPASEWATLEKGLVQRVNVLNRFLHDVYHDQEILKAGIIPAEQVLGNAQFRKEMMGVYVPHRVYSHIAGVDIVRAANPKGEGEYYVLEDNLRVPSGVSYMLEDRKMMMRLFPDLFSSHRVAPVAHYPDLLLETLRASAQPGAPDPTVVV
;
A
#
# COMPACT_ATOMS: atom_id res chain seq x y z
N MET A 1 -7.19 -1.91 17.36
CA MET A 1 -5.94 -2.41 16.77
C MET A 1 -4.81 -1.71 17.52
N LEU A 2 -3.87 -2.44 18.10
CA LEU A 2 -2.72 -1.85 18.80
C LEU A 2 -1.75 -1.27 17.78
N LYS A 3 -1.04 -0.18 18.13
CA LYS A 3 0.05 0.35 17.30
C LYS A 3 1.26 -0.59 17.37
N PHE A 4 2.17 -0.54 16.38
CA PHE A 4 3.32 -1.44 16.32
C PHE A 4 4.23 -1.28 17.53
N ASP A 5 4.41 -0.07 18.05
CA ASP A 5 5.21 0.18 19.26
C ASP A 5 4.55 -0.38 20.54
N GLU A 6 3.23 -0.38 20.61
CA GLU A 6 2.45 -1.01 21.68
C GLU A 6 2.54 -2.53 21.61
N MET A 7 2.46 -3.09 20.39
CA MET A 7 2.70 -4.51 20.13
C MET A 7 4.15 -4.89 20.46
N TRP A 8 5.11 -4.04 20.14
CA TRP A 8 6.54 -4.24 20.42
C TRP A 8 6.81 -4.38 21.92
N LYS A 9 6.17 -3.55 22.75
CA LYS A 9 6.26 -3.63 24.22
C LYS A 9 5.68 -4.93 24.79
N GLN A 10 4.81 -5.62 24.06
CA GLN A 10 4.16 -6.87 24.47
C GLN A 10 4.88 -8.12 23.94
N LEU A 11 5.84 -7.98 23.01
CA LEU A 11 6.65 -9.10 22.54
C LEU A 11 7.59 -9.56 23.67
N PRO A 12 7.82 -10.88 23.83
CA PRO A 12 8.85 -11.36 24.74
C PRO A 12 10.18 -10.69 24.39
N ALA A 13 10.96 -10.30 25.40
CA ALA A 13 12.22 -9.61 25.23
C ALA A 13 13.17 -10.43 24.32
N SER A 14 13.13 -10.15 23.03
CA SER A 14 14.19 -10.54 22.11
C SER A 14 15.35 -9.59 22.41
N GLY A 15 16.53 -10.19 22.63
CA GLY A 15 17.67 -9.59 23.33
C GLY A 15 17.85 -8.10 23.08
N SER A 16 18.09 -7.35 24.16
CA SER A 16 18.53 -5.96 24.10
C SER A 16 19.60 -5.83 23.03
N GLY A 17 19.29 -5.12 21.94
CA GLY A 17 20.17 -5.01 20.77
C GLY A 17 21.54 -4.52 21.22
N GLN A 18 22.54 -5.40 21.23
CA GLN A 18 23.91 -5.03 21.53
C GLN A 18 24.49 -4.32 20.31
N TRP A 19 25.10 -3.16 20.54
CA TRP A 19 25.84 -2.42 19.52
C TRP A 19 27.19 -3.08 19.30
N GLN A 20 27.43 -3.63 18.11
CA GLN A 20 28.77 -4.09 17.73
C GLN A 20 29.38 -3.06 16.77
N SER A 21 30.54 -2.53 17.15
CA SER A 21 31.37 -1.72 16.26
C SER A 21 32.32 -2.63 15.47
N GLN A 22 32.16 -2.69 14.15
CA GLN A 22 33.19 -3.26 13.27
C GLN A 22 33.86 -2.12 12.50
N SER A 23 35.20 -2.08 12.56
CA SER A 23 36.02 -1.17 11.77
C SER A 23 36.49 -1.90 10.51
N GLN A 24 35.89 -1.58 9.36
CA GLN A 24 36.48 -1.87 8.04
C GLN A 24 36.64 -0.55 7.29
N ASN A 25 37.85 -0.28 6.78
CA ASN A 25 38.21 0.90 5.98
C ASN A 25 37.90 2.28 6.61
N GLY A 26 38.16 2.45 7.91
CA GLY A 26 38.15 3.78 8.55
C GLY A 26 36.76 4.41 8.75
N GLN A 27 35.68 3.70 8.43
CA GLN A 27 34.31 4.08 8.79
C GLN A 27 33.79 3.12 9.86
N SER A 28 33.58 3.60 11.07
CA SER A 28 32.91 2.85 12.13
C SER A 28 31.41 2.75 11.81
N GLN A 29 30.96 1.62 11.27
CA GLN A 29 29.54 1.31 11.16
C GLN A 29 29.14 0.46 12.37
N SER A 30 28.31 1.01 13.26
CA SER A 30 27.75 0.27 14.38
C SER A 30 26.51 -0.50 13.92
N GLN A 31 26.56 -1.84 13.91
CA GLN A 31 25.38 -2.64 13.60
C GLN A 31 24.59 -2.95 14.87
N VAL A 32 23.26 -2.82 14.80
CA VAL A 32 22.34 -3.28 15.84
C VAL A 32 22.10 -4.77 15.62
N GLN A 33 22.51 -5.60 16.57
CA GLN A 33 22.31 -7.05 16.46
C GLN A 33 20.80 -7.39 16.43
N GLY A 34 20.40 -8.31 15.57
CA GLY A 34 19.00 -8.75 15.43
C GLY A 34 18.11 -7.83 14.58
N VAL A 35 18.62 -6.72 14.05
CA VAL A 35 17.91 -5.83 13.14
C VAL A 35 18.24 -6.18 11.69
N ARG A 36 17.22 -6.27 10.83
CA ARG A 36 17.40 -6.50 9.39
C ARG A 36 18.18 -5.34 8.76
N ASP A 37 19.04 -5.64 7.79
CA ASP A 37 19.97 -4.68 7.18
C ASP A 37 19.30 -3.37 6.72
N HIS A 38 18.16 -3.46 6.04
CA HIS A 38 17.43 -2.28 5.55
C HIS A 38 16.82 -1.41 6.65
N TYR A 39 16.77 -1.90 7.90
CA TYR A 39 16.35 -1.13 9.07
C TYR A 39 17.53 -0.59 9.90
N GLN A 40 18.77 -0.97 9.63
CA GLN A 40 19.93 -0.59 10.47
C GLN A 40 20.07 0.93 10.62
N SER A 41 19.99 1.67 9.51
CA SER A 41 20.05 3.13 9.51
C SER A 41 18.90 3.75 10.31
N TYR A 42 17.68 3.24 10.13
CA TYR A 42 16.52 3.68 10.90
C TYR A 42 16.67 3.38 12.40
N ALA A 43 17.14 2.19 12.77
CA ALA A 43 17.35 1.79 14.16
C ALA A 43 18.40 2.67 14.85
N GLN A 44 19.50 2.98 14.16
CA GLN A 44 20.51 3.95 14.61
C GLN A 44 19.96 5.35 14.80
N TRP A 45 19.11 5.80 13.88
CA TRP A 45 18.46 7.11 14.00
C TRP A 45 17.49 7.13 15.18
N LEU A 46 16.67 6.09 15.33
CA LEU A 46 15.66 5.97 16.38
C LEU A 46 16.29 5.93 17.78
N ALA A 47 17.37 5.17 17.95
CA ALA A 47 18.09 5.06 19.22
C ALA A 47 18.71 6.39 19.70
N ARG A 48 18.89 7.36 18.80
CA ARG A 48 19.39 8.70 19.12
C ARG A 48 18.28 9.69 19.48
N GLN A 49 17.01 9.31 19.37
CA GLN A 49 15.88 10.21 19.65
C GLN A 49 15.54 10.19 21.15
N PRO A 50 15.44 11.35 21.82
CA PRO A 50 14.90 11.41 23.18
C PRO A 50 13.43 10.94 23.22
N GLU A 51 13.07 10.13 24.21
CA GLU A 51 11.70 9.59 24.35
C GLU A 51 10.63 10.70 24.38
N ASP A 52 10.89 11.77 25.12
CA ASP A 52 10.00 12.94 25.22
C ASP A 52 9.77 13.61 23.87
N THR A 53 10.78 13.68 23.02
CA THR A 53 10.66 14.23 21.66
C THR A 53 9.79 13.34 20.78
N MET A 54 9.98 12.02 20.87
CA MET A 54 9.15 11.06 20.12
C MET A 54 7.69 11.08 20.58
N ARG A 55 7.44 11.23 21.88
CA ARG A 55 6.09 11.40 22.44
C ARG A 55 5.42 12.67 21.92
N LYS A 56 6.10 13.81 21.98
CA LYS A 56 5.58 15.09 21.45
C LYS A 56 5.27 15.02 19.95
N ARG A 57 6.13 14.38 19.15
CA ARG A 57 5.88 14.17 17.71
C ARG A 57 4.67 13.28 17.44
N ARG A 58 4.42 12.28 18.29
CA ARG A 58 3.20 11.45 18.21
C ARG A 58 1.95 12.27 18.49
N GLU A 59 1.95 13.07 19.55
CA GLU A 59 0.85 13.97 19.90
C GLU A 59 0.60 15.00 18.77
N GLU A 60 1.67 15.57 18.19
CA GLU A 60 1.57 16.45 17.02
C GLU A 60 0.93 15.73 15.82
N ALA A 61 1.39 14.51 15.51
CA ALA A 61 0.82 13.72 14.42
C ALA A 61 -0.67 13.50 14.61
N GLU A 62 -1.09 13.05 15.80
CA GLU A 62 -2.49 12.79 16.12
C GLU A 62 -3.36 14.06 16.01
N MET A 63 -2.85 15.22 16.45
CA MET A 63 -3.55 16.49 16.28
C MET A 63 -3.69 16.89 14.80
N ILE A 64 -2.65 16.69 13.99
CA ILE A 64 -2.72 17.02 12.56
C ILE A 64 -3.68 16.07 11.84
N PHE A 65 -3.61 14.76 12.08
CA PHE A 65 -4.56 13.79 11.48
C PHE A 65 -6.01 14.11 11.84
N ARG A 66 -6.27 14.54 13.08
CA ARG A 66 -7.59 15.07 13.50
C ARG A 66 -8.03 16.27 12.68
N ARG A 67 -7.13 17.22 12.44
CA ARG A 67 -7.45 18.47 11.73
C ARG A 67 -7.60 18.30 10.23
N VAL A 68 -6.84 17.39 9.62
CA VAL A 68 -6.90 17.12 8.16
C VAL A 68 -8.11 16.24 7.81
N GLY A 69 -8.79 15.65 8.80
CA GLY A 69 -10.02 14.88 8.57
C GLY A 69 -9.75 13.53 7.89
N ILE A 70 -8.57 12.96 8.13
CA ILE A 70 -8.22 11.63 7.64
C ILE A 70 -8.88 10.61 8.57
N THR A 71 -10.17 10.42 8.36
CA THR A 71 -11.01 9.49 9.11
C THR A 71 -11.34 8.31 8.22
N PHE A 72 -11.81 7.21 8.83
CA PHE A 72 -12.45 6.12 8.10
C PHE A 72 -13.87 5.95 8.63
N ALA A 73 -14.78 5.61 7.72
CA ALA A 73 -16.15 5.26 8.08
C ALA A 73 -16.15 3.84 8.69
N VAL A 74 -16.57 3.73 9.96
CA VAL A 74 -16.86 2.42 10.55
C VAL A 74 -18.25 1.98 10.07
N TYR A 75 -18.30 1.16 9.02
CA TYR A 75 -19.56 0.51 8.61
C TYR A 75 -20.03 -0.43 9.73
N GLY A 76 -21.01 0.01 10.53
CA GLY A 76 -21.65 -0.80 11.58
C GLY A 76 -21.97 -0.03 12.87
N ALA A 77 -21.32 1.11 13.12
CA ALA A 77 -21.63 1.97 14.26
C ALA A 77 -22.23 3.28 13.75
N LYS A 78 -23.53 3.22 13.40
CA LYS A 78 -24.35 4.41 13.16
C LYS A 78 -24.46 5.14 14.50
N ASP A 79 -24.11 6.42 14.52
CA ASP A 79 -24.54 7.31 15.60
C ASP A 79 -26.06 7.60 15.47
N GLU A 80 -26.64 8.27 16.47
CA GLU A 80 -28.08 8.53 16.57
C GLU A 80 -28.65 9.29 15.36
N ASP A 81 -27.79 9.95 14.57
CA ASP A 81 -28.13 10.70 13.36
C ASP A 81 -27.87 9.93 12.05
N GLY A 82 -27.45 8.66 12.13
CA GLY A 82 -27.28 7.78 10.97
C GLY A 82 -26.00 8.03 10.14
N ALA A 83 -25.09 8.87 10.63
CA ALA A 83 -23.73 8.97 10.10
C ALA A 83 -22.90 7.80 10.65
N GLY A 84 -21.90 7.34 9.91
CA GLY A 84 -20.95 6.38 10.47
C GLY A 84 -20.09 7.12 11.50
N THR A 85 -19.89 6.56 12.70
CA THR A 85 -18.93 7.13 13.65
C THR A 85 -17.54 7.17 13.01
N GLU A 86 -17.11 8.37 12.61
CA GLU A 86 -15.79 8.60 12.02
C GLU A 86 -14.71 8.33 13.07
N ARG A 87 -13.81 7.40 12.76
CA ARG A 87 -12.64 7.12 13.60
C ARG A 87 -11.37 7.53 12.88
N LEU A 88 -10.41 8.03 13.64
CA LEU A 88 -9.07 8.25 13.13
C LEU A 88 -8.39 6.90 12.93
N ILE A 89 -7.72 6.74 11.81
CA ILE A 89 -6.80 5.61 11.66
C ILE A 89 -5.62 5.85 12.60
N PRO A 90 -5.22 4.87 13.42
CA PRO A 90 -4.04 5.00 14.25
C PRO A 90 -2.79 5.12 13.37
N PHE A 91 -2.04 6.20 13.55
CA PHE A 91 -0.77 6.43 12.88
C PHE A 91 0.40 5.91 13.73
N ASP A 92 1.33 5.22 13.08
CA ASP A 92 2.57 4.73 13.67
C ASP A 92 3.77 5.49 13.08
N LEU A 93 4.73 5.83 13.94
CA LEU A 93 5.94 6.56 13.56
C LEU A 93 7.01 5.63 12.95
N ILE A 94 6.88 4.32 13.13
CA ILE A 94 7.81 3.33 12.61
C ILE A 94 7.38 2.95 11.18
N PRO A 95 8.14 3.35 10.14
CA PRO A 95 7.74 3.09 8.78
C PRO A 95 7.92 1.61 8.43
N ARG A 96 7.10 1.13 7.49
CA ARG A 96 7.37 -0.10 6.76
C ARG A 96 8.38 0.18 5.65
N ILE A 97 9.64 -0.22 5.85
CA ILE A 97 10.70 -0.05 4.86
C ILE A 97 10.71 -1.27 3.94
N ILE A 98 10.61 -1.03 2.63
CA ILE A 98 10.71 -2.06 1.59
C ILE A 98 11.99 -1.79 0.79
N PRO A 99 12.96 -2.71 0.76
CA PRO A 99 14.17 -2.57 -0.05
C PRO A 99 13.85 -2.45 -1.54
N ALA A 100 14.66 -1.70 -2.29
CA ALA A 100 14.46 -1.51 -3.73
C ALA A 100 14.44 -2.82 -4.53
N SER A 101 15.25 -3.81 -4.13
CA SER A 101 15.26 -5.15 -4.76
C SER A 101 13.97 -5.93 -4.50
N GLU A 102 13.42 -5.83 -3.28
CA GLU A 102 12.12 -6.43 -2.96
C GLU A 102 11.00 -5.72 -3.73
N TRP A 103 11.00 -4.38 -3.76
CA TRP A 103 10.01 -3.60 -4.51
C TRP A 103 10.04 -3.90 -6.00
N ALA A 104 11.23 -3.97 -6.63
CA ALA A 104 11.34 -4.27 -8.06
C ALA A 104 10.78 -5.66 -8.42
N THR A 105 10.85 -6.62 -7.51
CA THR A 105 10.24 -7.94 -7.70
C THR A 105 8.73 -7.87 -7.52
N LEU A 106 8.29 -7.17 -6.47
CA LEU A 106 6.87 -6.97 -6.15
C LEU A 106 6.14 -6.24 -7.28
N GLU A 107 6.69 -5.13 -7.76
CA GLU A 107 6.16 -4.33 -8.86
C GLU A 107 5.97 -5.17 -10.12
N LYS A 108 6.97 -5.95 -10.52
CA LYS A 108 6.85 -6.86 -11.69
C LYS A 108 5.71 -7.85 -11.53
N GLY A 109 5.57 -8.44 -10.35
CA GLY A 109 4.48 -9.38 -10.05
C GLY A 109 3.10 -8.70 -10.08
N LEU A 110 3.00 -7.49 -9.51
CA LEU A 110 1.76 -6.71 -9.49
C LEU A 110 1.34 -6.27 -10.89
N VAL A 111 2.27 -5.75 -11.69
CA VAL A 111 2.02 -5.38 -13.09
C VAL A 111 1.57 -6.59 -13.89
N GLN A 112 2.24 -7.73 -13.73
CA GLN A 112 1.83 -8.98 -14.39
C GLN A 112 0.40 -9.37 -13.98
N ARG A 113 0.10 -9.38 -12.69
CA ARG A 113 -1.21 -9.78 -12.15
C ARG A 113 -2.34 -8.90 -12.68
N VAL A 114 -2.20 -7.57 -12.60
CA VAL A 114 -3.22 -6.62 -13.07
C VAL A 114 -3.43 -6.71 -14.59
N ASN A 115 -2.37 -6.97 -15.35
CA ASN A 115 -2.48 -7.24 -16.80
C ASN A 115 -3.28 -8.52 -17.09
N VAL A 116 -3.03 -9.60 -16.34
CA VAL A 116 -3.79 -10.85 -16.49
C VAL A 116 -5.25 -10.65 -16.11
N LEU A 117 -5.54 -9.91 -15.03
CA LEU A 117 -6.91 -9.61 -14.60
C LEU A 117 -7.68 -8.79 -15.65
N ASN A 118 -7.07 -7.78 -16.25
CA ASN A 118 -7.69 -7.03 -17.34
C ASN A 118 -7.94 -7.89 -18.58
N ARG A 119 -6.99 -8.77 -18.95
CA ARG A 119 -7.17 -9.72 -20.05
C ARG A 119 -8.27 -10.73 -19.77
N PHE A 120 -8.36 -11.23 -18.54
CA PHE A 120 -9.44 -12.11 -18.11
C PHE A 120 -10.80 -11.42 -18.22
N LEU A 121 -10.92 -10.18 -17.72
CA LEU A 121 -12.15 -9.38 -17.85
C LEU A 121 -12.54 -9.15 -19.32
N HIS A 122 -11.57 -8.86 -20.18
CA HIS A 122 -11.83 -8.75 -21.61
C HIS A 122 -12.38 -10.05 -22.20
N ASP A 123 -11.70 -11.17 -21.94
CA ASP A 123 -12.05 -12.47 -22.48
C ASP A 123 -13.45 -12.91 -22.03
N VAL A 124 -13.79 -12.82 -20.75
CA VAL A 124 -15.11 -13.25 -20.24
C VAL A 124 -16.27 -12.44 -20.83
N TYR A 125 -16.04 -11.19 -21.20
CA TYR A 125 -17.04 -10.34 -21.85
C TYR A 125 -17.01 -10.42 -23.39
N HIS A 126 -16.09 -11.17 -23.98
CA HIS A 126 -15.92 -11.30 -25.44
C HIS A 126 -15.89 -12.77 -25.87
N ASP A 127 -14.71 -13.27 -26.24
CA ASP A 127 -14.55 -14.58 -26.88
C ASP A 127 -14.69 -15.74 -25.89
N GLN A 128 -14.54 -15.50 -24.58
CA GLN A 128 -14.67 -16.51 -23.52
C GLN A 128 -13.77 -17.72 -23.72
N GLU A 129 -12.58 -17.52 -24.28
CA GLU A 129 -11.64 -18.59 -24.62
C GLU A 129 -11.18 -19.35 -23.37
N ILE A 130 -10.99 -18.68 -22.23
CA ILE A 130 -10.60 -19.34 -20.97
C ILE A 130 -11.70 -20.28 -20.44
N LEU A 131 -12.96 -19.99 -20.75
CA LEU A 131 -14.12 -20.80 -20.38
C LEU A 131 -14.28 -21.97 -21.37
N LYS A 132 -14.18 -21.70 -22.67
CA LYS A 132 -14.22 -22.72 -23.74
C LYS A 132 -13.09 -23.74 -23.59
N ALA A 133 -11.91 -23.30 -23.15
CA ALA A 133 -10.76 -24.15 -22.87
C ALA A 133 -10.91 -24.98 -21.58
N GLY A 134 -11.95 -24.73 -20.76
CA GLY A 134 -12.19 -25.45 -19.51
C GLY A 134 -11.19 -25.16 -18.39
N ILE A 135 -10.37 -24.11 -18.52
CA ILE A 135 -9.40 -23.72 -17.48
C ILE A 135 -10.11 -23.10 -16.29
N ILE A 136 -11.13 -22.27 -16.55
CA ILE A 136 -12.03 -21.73 -15.52
C ILE A 136 -13.44 -22.27 -15.79
N PRO A 137 -14.12 -22.87 -14.80
CA PRO A 137 -15.48 -23.37 -14.99
C PRO A 137 -16.45 -22.23 -15.32
N ALA A 138 -17.21 -22.39 -16.40
CA ALA A 138 -18.10 -21.35 -16.91
C ALA A 138 -19.18 -20.95 -15.89
N GLU A 139 -19.68 -21.90 -15.11
CA GLU A 139 -20.68 -21.68 -14.08
C GLU A 139 -20.20 -20.75 -12.95
N GLN A 140 -18.89 -20.76 -12.62
CA GLN A 140 -18.33 -19.89 -11.60
C GLN A 140 -18.28 -18.42 -12.04
N VAL A 141 -18.23 -18.18 -13.35
CA VAL A 141 -18.18 -16.83 -13.94
C VAL A 141 -19.58 -16.38 -14.33
N LEU A 142 -20.26 -17.11 -15.21
CA LEU A 142 -21.54 -16.71 -15.80
C LEU A 142 -22.72 -16.78 -14.82
N GLY A 143 -22.60 -17.61 -13.78
CA GLY A 143 -23.56 -17.68 -12.68
C GLY A 143 -23.29 -16.68 -11.55
N ASN A 144 -22.17 -15.95 -11.59
CA ASN A 144 -21.80 -15.02 -10.54
C ASN A 144 -22.66 -13.75 -10.57
N ALA A 145 -23.16 -13.30 -9.42
CA ALA A 145 -23.97 -12.09 -9.32
C ALA A 145 -23.22 -10.80 -9.72
N GLN A 146 -21.89 -10.83 -9.76
CA GLN A 146 -21.06 -9.70 -10.19
C GLN A 146 -20.79 -9.69 -11.69
N PHE A 147 -21.08 -10.78 -12.40
CA PHE A 147 -21.00 -10.81 -13.86
C PHE A 147 -22.13 -9.95 -14.46
N ARG A 148 -21.76 -9.02 -15.33
CA ARG A 148 -22.70 -8.09 -15.96
C ARG A 148 -22.91 -8.47 -17.42
N LYS A 149 -24.05 -9.08 -17.73
CA LYS A 149 -24.41 -9.48 -19.11
C LYS A 149 -24.44 -8.28 -20.05
N GLU A 150 -24.71 -7.10 -19.51
CA GLU A 150 -24.73 -5.80 -20.19
C GLU A 150 -23.36 -5.41 -20.74
N MET A 151 -22.27 -5.96 -20.19
CA MET A 151 -20.90 -5.70 -20.66
C MET A 151 -20.47 -6.62 -21.81
N MET A 152 -21.29 -7.59 -22.20
CA MET A 152 -20.97 -8.51 -23.30
C MET A 152 -20.77 -7.75 -24.62
N GLY A 153 -19.59 -7.92 -25.24
CA GLY A 153 -19.22 -7.27 -26.48
C GLY A 153 -19.00 -5.76 -26.39
N VAL A 154 -19.06 -5.18 -25.18
CA VAL A 154 -18.80 -3.75 -24.98
C VAL A 154 -17.32 -3.46 -25.21
N TYR A 155 -17.06 -2.59 -26.18
CA TYR A 155 -15.72 -2.04 -26.40
C TYR A 155 -15.37 -1.06 -25.28
N VAL A 156 -14.24 -1.32 -24.62
CA VAL A 156 -13.61 -0.39 -23.69
C VAL A 156 -12.25 0.04 -24.25
N PRO A 157 -11.88 1.33 -24.18
CA PRO A 157 -10.59 1.82 -24.67
C PRO A 157 -9.42 1.00 -24.12
N HIS A 158 -8.50 0.63 -25.01
CA HIS A 158 -7.32 -0.17 -24.71
C HIS A 158 -7.58 -1.52 -24.01
N ARG A 159 -8.83 -2.00 -23.99
CA ARG A 159 -9.25 -3.21 -23.26
C ARG A 159 -8.93 -3.14 -21.76
N VAL A 160 -8.94 -1.94 -21.20
CA VAL A 160 -8.73 -1.71 -19.76
C VAL A 160 -10.10 -1.66 -19.07
N TYR A 161 -10.32 -2.58 -18.15
CA TYR A 161 -11.53 -2.68 -17.33
C TYR A 161 -11.29 -2.14 -15.92
N SER A 162 -10.14 -2.49 -15.34
CA SER A 162 -9.68 -1.98 -14.04
C SER A 162 -8.51 -1.03 -14.28
N HIS A 163 -8.84 0.27 -14.35
CA HIS A 163 -7.90 1.38 -14.49
C HIS A 163 -7.04 1.56 -13.23
N ILE A 164 -7.64 1.27 -12.07
CA ILE A 164 -6.98 1.25 -10.77
C ILE A 164 -7.30 -0.11 -10.15
N ALA A 165 -6.26 -0.79 -9.68
CA ALA A 165 -6.38 -2.05 -8.97
C ALA A 165 -5.65 -1.92 -7.62
N GLY A 166 -6.38 -2.15 -6.53
CA GLY A 166 -5.78 -2.37 -5.21
C GLY A 166 -5.42 -3.84 -5.08
N VAL A 167 -4.22 -4.17 -4.63
CA VAL A 167 -3.81 -5.56 -4.38
C VAL A 167 -3.35 -5.66 -2.94
N ASP A 168 -4.06 -6.47 -2.14
CA ASP A 168 -3.77 -6.65 -0.73
C ASP A 168 -2.70 -7.74 -0.58
N ILE A 169 -1.59 -7.37 0.05
CA ILE A 169 -0.39 -8.22 0.10
C ILE A 169 0.05 -8.40 1.54
N VAL A 170 0.37 -9.65 1.90
CA VAL A 170 1.04 -9.97 3.15
C VAL A 170 2.44 -10.50 2.90
N ARG A 171 3.34 -10.29 3.86
CA ARG A 171 4.67 -10.91 3.88
C ARG A 171 4.72 -11.92 5.02
N ALA A 172 4.77 -13.20 4.69
CA ALA A 172 4.78 -14.30 5.66
C ALA A 172 6.07 -15.12 5.53
N ALA A 173 6.43 -15.86 6.58
CA ALA A 173 7.57 -16.77 6.52
C ALA A 173 7.23 -17.97 5.63
N ASN A 174 8.08 -18.25 4.64
CA ASN A 174 8.03 -19.47 3.87
C ASN A 174 8.54 -20.66 4.73
N PRO A 175 8.49 -21.91 4.23
CA PRO A 175 8.97 -23.08 4.98
C PRO A 175 10.46 -23.05 5.40
N LYS A 176 11.26 -22.17 4.78
CA LYS A 176 12.67 -21.93 5.13
C LYS A 176 12.85 -20.81 6.15
N GLY A 177 11.78 -20.17 6.62
CA GLY A 177 11.80 -19.04 7.54
C GLY A 177 12.06 -17.68 6.88
N GLU A 178 12.15 -17.62 5.55
CA GLU A 178 12.40 -16.39 4.79
C GLU A 178 11.06 -15.68 4.50
N GLY A 179 11.05 -14.35 4.46
CA GLY A 179 9.81 -13.62 4.16
C GLY A 179 9.47 -13.63 2.68
N GLU A 180 8.30 -14.15 2.34
CA GLU A 180 7.73 -14.18 0.99
C GLU A 180 6.42 -13.40 0.92
N TYR A 181 6.13 -12.81 -0.24
CA TYR A 181 4.93 -12.01 -0.47
C TYR A 181 3.80 -12.86 -1.05
N TYR A 182 2.60 -12.71 -0.49
CA TYR A 182 1.39 -13.40 -0.95
C TYR A 182 0.28 -12.39 -1.17
N VAL A 183 -0.48 -12.55 -2.25
CA VAL A 183 -1.71 -11.77 -2.50
C VAL A 183 -2.86 -12.42 -1.73
N LEU A 184 -3.58 -11.60 -0.96
CA LEU A 184 -4.79 -12.02 -0.26
C LEU A 184 -6.04 -11.71 -1.08
N GLU A 185 -6.12 -10.51 -1.66
CA GLU A 185 -7.31 -10.01 -2.32
C GLU A 185 -6.96 -9.02 -3.45
N ASP A 186 -7.79 -8.98 -4.50
CA ASP A 186 -7.76 -8.00 -5.58
C ASP A 186 -9.00 -7.10 -5.55
N ASN A 187 -8.78 -5.80 -5.41
CA ASN A 187 -9.79 -4.76 -5.35
C ASN A 187 -9.87 -4.04 -6.71
N LEU A 188 -10.73 -4.54 -7.61
CA LEU A 188 -10.85 -4.06 -8.99
C LEU A 188 -12.06 -3.14 -9.25
N ARG A 189 -12.86 -2.85 -8.22
CA ARG A 189 -14.09 -2.04 -8.34
C ARG A 189 -13.78 -0.56 -8.11
N VAL A 190 -13.87 -0.13 -6.86
CA VAL A 190 -13.59 1.24 -6.42
C VAL A 190 -12.56 1.17 -5.30
N PRO A 191 -11.29 0.83 -5.63
CA PRO A 191 -10.24 0.73 -4.61
C PRO A 191 -10.02 2.10 -3.95
N SER A 192 -9.82 2.10 -2.63
CA SER A 192 -9.63 3.31 -1.83
C SER A 192 -8.31 3.24 -1.04
N GLY A 193 -8.01 4.32 -0.31
CA GLY A 193 -6.89 4.35 0.66
C GLY A 193 -5.63 5.10 0.21
N VAL A 194 -5.59 5.59 -1.02
CA VAL A 194 -4.48 6.42 -1.52
C VAL A 194 -4.29 7.71 -0.71
N SER A 195 -5.38 8.31 -0.21
CA SER A 195 -5.31 9.49 0.65
C SER A 195 -4.48 9.23 1.91
N TYR A 196 -4.64 8.06 2.54
CA TYR A 196 -3.83 7.66 3.69
C TYR A 196 -2.35 7.57 3.30
N MET A 197 -2.02 6.89 2.20
CA MET A 197 -0.64 6.77 1.71
C MET A 197 0.03 8.15 1.50
N LEU A 198 -0.68 9.08 0.86
CA LEU A 198 -0.16 10.42 0.57
C LEU A 198 0.05 11.23 1.86
N GLU A 199 -0.93 11.22 2.75
CA GLU A 199 -0.88 12.00 3.98
C GLU A 199 0.08 11.40 5.02
N ASP A 200 0.19 10.07 5.10
CA ASP A 200 1.20 9.39 5.93
C ASP A 200 2.61 9.79 5.50
N ARG A 201 2.87 9.84 4.18
CA ARG A 201 4.17 10.30 3.67
C ARG A 201 4.43 11.74 4.05
N LYS A 202 3.47 12.63 3.79
CA LYS A 202 3.58 14.06 4.08
C LYS A 202 3.80 14.32 5.58
N MET A 203 3.11 13.57 6.44
CA MET A 203 3.28 13.61 7.89
C MET A 203 4.69 13.20 8.29
N MET A 204 5.17 12.05 7.81
CA MET A 204 6.52 11.57 8.14
C MET A 204 7.60 12.55 7.69
N MET A 205 7.46 13.17 6.51
CA MET A 205 8.39 14.19 6.03
C MET A 205 8.37 15.46 6.88
N ARG A 206 7.21 15.85 7.40
CA ARG A 206 7.07 17.01 8.30
C ARG A 206 7.69 16.74 9.68
N LEU A 207 7.42 15.57 10.26
CA LEU A 207 7.88 15.24 11.62
C LEU A 207 9.37 14.88 11.67
N PHE A 208 9.89 14.27 10.60
CA PHE A 208 11.24 13.70 10.55
C PHE A 208 12.02 14.06 9.27
N PRO A 209 12.19 15.35 8.94
CA PRO A 209 12.86 15.75 7.69
C PRO A 209 14.28 15.17 7.56
N ASP A 210 15.05 15.13 8.66
CA ASP A 210 16.40 14.57 8.68
C ASP A 210 16.42 13.06 8.35
N LEU A 211 15.36 12.32 8.71
CA LEU A 211 15.26 10.91 8.38
C LEU A 211 15.12 10.71 6.86
N PHE A 212 14.37 11.57 6.18
CA PHE A 212 14.24 11.54 4.72
C PHE A 212 15.49 12.05 4.01
N SER A 213 16.29 12.92 4.65
CA SER A 213 17.59 13.32 4.09
C SER A 213 18.62 12.18 4.08
N SER A 214 18.51 11.24 5.04
CA SER A 214 19.42 10.10 5.19
C SER A 214 18.96 8.84 4.44
N HIS A 215 17.74 8.83 3.91
CA HIS A 215 17.17 7.71 3.17
C HIS A 215 16.72 8.12 1.78
N ARG A 216 17.08 7.35 0.76
CA ARG A 216 16.60 7.57 -0.62
C ARG A 216 15.19 7.00 -0.80
N VAL A 217 14.21 7.62 -0.16
CA VAL A 217 12.80 7.21 -0.23
C VAL A 217 12.20 7.70 -1.55
N ALA A 218 11.62 6.78 -2.35
CA ALA A 218 10.93 7.14 -3.59
C ALA A 218 9.69 8.02 -3.31
N PRO A 219 9.45 9.09 -4.09
CA PRO A 219 8.31 9.99 -3.88
C PRO A 219 6.99 9.31 -4.27
N VAL A 220 5.89 9.69 -3.63
CA VAL A 220 4.53 9.20 -3.96
C VAL A 220 3.54 10.32 -4.29
N ALA A 221 3.94 11.58 -4.12
CA ALA A 221 3.06 12.76 -4.25
C ALA A 221 2.51 12.98 -5.67
N HIS A 222 3.14 12.38 -6.69
CA HIS A 222 2.75 12.49 -8.10
C HIS A 222 1.63 11.50 -8.49
N TYR A 223 1.10 10.71 -7.55
CA TYR A 223 0.01 9.77 -7.82
C TYR A 223 -1.23 10.43 -8.46
N PRO A 224 -1.75 11.58 -7.96
CA PRO A 224 -2.94 12.20 -8.56
C PRO A 224 -2.73 12.61 -10.02
N ASP A 225 -1.51 13.03 -10.38
CA ASP A 225 -1.16 13.38 -11.76
C ASP A 225 -1.15 12.13 -12.67
N LEU A 226 -0.56 11.03 -12.20
CA LEU A 226 -0.59 9.75 -12.91
C LEU A 226 -2.00 9.21 -13.07
N LEU A 227 -2.85 9.39 -12.05
CA LEU A 227 -4.26 9.00 -12.12
C LEU A 227 -4.98 9.82 -13.19
N LEU A 228 -4.81 11.15 -13.21
CA LEU A 228 -5.40 12.01 -14.22
C LEU A 228 -4.93 11.61 -15.63
N GLU A 229 -3.64 11.36 -15.81
CA GLU A 229 -3.07 10.87 -17.07
C GLU A 229 -3.73 9.54 -17.51
N THR A 230 -3.86 8.59 -16.58
CA THR A 230 -4.49 7.28 -16.82
C THR A 230 -5.96 7.44 -17.25
N LEU A 231 -6.72 8.31 -16.57
CA LEU A 231 -8.12 8.56 -16.90
C LEU A 231 -8.28 9.25 -18.26
N ARG A 232 -7.40 10.22 -18.57
CA ARG A 232 -7.38 10.86 -19.89
C ARG A 232 -7.02 9.89 -21.01
N ALA A 233 -6.06 8.98 -20.77
CA ALA A 233 -5.70 7.93 -21.72
C ALA A 233 -6.83 6.91 -21.96
N SER A 234 -7.81 6.86 -21.06
CA SER A 234 -8.97 5.96 -21.16
C SER A 234 -10.14 6.58 -21.94
N ALA A 235 -9.95 7.76 -22.53
CA ALA A 235 -10.95 8.41 -23.37
C ALA A 235 -11.23 7.61 -24.66
N GLN A 236 -12.43 7.82 -25.22
CA GLN A 236 -12.77 7.22 -26.51
C GLN A 236 -11.85 7.73 -27.64
N PRO A 237 -11.54 6.90 -28.65
CA PRO A 237 -10.74 7.33 -29.79
C PRO A 237 -11.28 8.61 -30.42
N GLY A 238 -10.40 9.59 -30.67
CA GLY A 238 -10.76 10.84 -31.33
C GLY A 238 -11.32 11.93 -30.41
N ALA A 239 -11.25 11.79 -29.09
CA ALA A 239 -11.56 12.86 -28.14
C ALA A 239 -10.32 13.75 -27.86
N PRO A 240 -10.20 14.94 -28.47
CA PRO A 240 -9.13 15.89 -28.11
C PRO A 240 -9.44 16.51 -26.73
N ASP A 241 -8.44 16.53 -25.84
CA ASP A 241 -8.51 17.10 -24.48
C ASP A 241 -9.71 16.61 -23.64
N PRO A 242 -9.69 15.33 -23.21
CA PRO A 242 -10.81 14.75 -22.47
C PRO A 242 -10.97 15.38 -21.08
N THR A 243 -12.18 15.87 -20.80
CA THR A 243 -12.62 16.29 -19.47
C THR A 243 -12.78 15.08 -18.56
N VAL A 244 -12.11 15.08 -17.41
CA VAL A 244 -12.23 14.06 -16.37
C VAL A 244 -13.04 14.62 -15.20
N VAL A 245 -14.00 13.84 -14.70
CA VAL A 245 -14.84 14.18 -13.53
C VAL A 245 -14.73 13.05 -12.50
N VAL A 246 -14.79 13.42 -11.21
CA VAL A 246 -14.72 12.51 -10.05
C VAL A 246 -15.94 12.75 -9.17
#